data_AF-K9RQF3-F1
#
_entry.id   AF-K9RQF3-F1
#
_cell.length_a   1.000
_cell.length_b   1.000
_cell.length_c   1.000
_cell.angle_alpha   90.00
_cell.angle_beta   90.00
_cell.angle_gamma   90.00
#
_symmetry.space_group_name_H-M   'P 1'
#
loop_
_entity.id
_entity.type
_entity.pdbx_description
1 polymer ?
#
loop_
_entity_poly.entity_id
_entity_poly.type
_entity_poly.pdbx_seq_one_letter_code
_entity_poly.pdbx_strand_id
1 'polypeptide(L)'
;MNETLKSIFRDIYFRNFLLFIFLLITVCTGICIYLDFKAFLVNFLSGVVVSGISLIAGLFLVDRVVEYLREKRWSKVRKLIFRNITHHFHEVISWMTIYLQVGEEGIERPNFAISRTSIPNQVTLEYSGQLIKNIKRKIKNNEPLSGDSFILSLTSVIEFYKWIEWRLHYIEIVLVPRLIESSTEQILIDNLIIFESSIHKLRNSVKYCEFDVCDNEVLPSFIDFLVTFHDFYKLMYSRF
;
A
#
# COMPACT_ATOMS: atom_id res chain seq x y z
N MET A 1 -22.13 -10.87 -47.14
CA MET A 1 -21.66 -9.51 -47.49
C MET A 1 -20.36 -9.26 -46.72
N ASN A 2 -19.26 -9.05 -47.42
CA ASN A 2 -17.88 -9.08 -46.86
C ASN A 2 -17.62 -7.87 -45.93
N GLU A 3 -16.93 -8.07 -44.79
CA GLU A 3 -16.64 -6.99 -43.83
C GLU A 3 -15.83 -5.83 -44.45
N THR A 4 -14.99 -6.14 -45.43
CA THR A 4 -14.20 -5.19 -46.22
C THR A 4 -15.07 -4.23 -47.04
N LEU A 5 -16.18 -4.71 -47.59
CA LEU A 5 -17.14 -3.85 -48.32
C LEU A 5 -17.86 -2.91 -47.36
N LYS A 6 -18.23 -3.38 -46.15
CA LYS A 6 -18.84 -2.54 -45.12
C LYS A 6 -17.92 -1.41 -44.63
N SER A 7 -16.61 -1.66 -44.48
CA SER A 7 -15.68 -0.62 -44.04
C SER A 7 -15.50 0.47 -45.08
N ILE A 8 -15.36 0.10 -46.36
CA ILE A 8 -15.20 1.05 -47.48
C ILE A 8 -16.44 1.94 -47.62
N PHE A 9 -17.64 1.38 -47.54
CA PHE A 9 -18.88 2.16 -47.62
C PHE A 9 -19.03 3.12 -46.44
N ARG A 10 -18.64 2.72 -45.24
CA ARG A 10 -18.67 3.58 -44.05
C ARG A 10 -17.69 4.75 -44.16
N ASP A 11 -16.49 4.51 -44.68
CA ASP A 11 -15.50 5.57 -44.86
C ASP A 11 -15.91 6.59 -45.94
N ILE A 12 -16.52 6.11 -47.04
CA ILE A 12 -17.06 6.99 -48.09
C ILE A 12 -18.24 7.82 -47.55
N TYR A 13 -19.15 7.21 -46.80
CA TYR A 13 -20.26 7.93 -46.17
C TYR A 13 -19.78 8.96 -45.16
N PHE A 14 -18.85 8.58 -44.28
CA PHE A 14 -18.31 9.48 -43.26
C PHE A 14 -17.56 10.65 -43.89
N ARG A 15 -16.75 10.42 -44.93
CA ARG A 15 -16.06 11.48 -45.68
C ARG A 15 -17.04 12.42 -46.38
N ASN A 16 -18.05 11.88 -47.07
CA ASN A 16 -19.04 12.71 -47.76
C ASN A 16 -19.91 13.50 -46.77
N PHE A 17 -20.21 12.93 -45.60
CA PHE A 17 -20.90 13.61 -44.51
C PHE A 17 -20.08 14.78 -43.95
N LEU A 18 -18.77 14.58 -43.70
CA LEU A 18 -17.86 15.65 -43.28
C LEU A 18 -17.76 16.76 -44.33
N LEU A 19 -17.63 16.41 -45.62
CA LEU A 19 -17.62 17.38 -46.71
C LEU A 19 -18.92 18.19 -46.78
N PHE A 20 -20.07 17.53 -46.61
CA PHE A 20 -21.37 18.21 -46.58
C PHE A 20 -21.49 19.17 -45.40
N ILE A 21 -21.09 18.76 -44.18
CA ILE A 21 -21.06 19.64 -43.00
C ILE A 21 -20.14 20.83 -43.24
N PHE A 22 -18.95 20.59 -43.78
CA PHE A 22 -17.99 21.66 -44.06
C PHE A 22 -18.57 22.67 -45.06
N LEU A 23 -19.19 22.19 -46.14
CA LEU A 23 -19.80 23.04 -47.15
C LEU A 23 -20.98 23.85 -46.58
N LEU A 24 -21.82 23.22 -45.76
CA LEU A 24 -22.92 23.88 -45.04
C LEU A 24 -22.40 25.00 -44.13
N ILE A 25 -21.37 24.72 -43.32
CA ILE A 25 -20.74 25.72 -42.45
C ILE A 25 -20.21 26.88 -43.30
N THR A 26 -19.52 26.59 -44.40
CA THR A 26 -18.92 27.61 -45.27
C THR A 26 -19.99 28.54 -45.87
N VAL A 27 -21.08 27.97 -46.39
CA VAL A 27 -22.21 28.74 -46.97
C VAL A 27 -22.90 29.58 -45.91
N CYS A 28 -23.25 29.01 -44.75
CA CYS A 28 -23.88 29.75 -43.66
C CYS A 28 -23.00 30.89 -43.15
N THR A 29 -21.69 30.64 -43.01
CA THR A 29 -20.73 31.65 -42.58
C THR A 29 -20.65 32.80 -43.58
N GLY A 30 -20.59 32.48 -44.88
CA GLY A 30 -20.57 33.49 -45.95
C GLY A 30 -21.84 34.35 -45.98
N ILE A 31 -23.02 33.73 -45.82
CA ILE A 31 -24.31 34.44 -45.76
C ILE A 31 -24.35 35.37 -44.54
N CYS A 32 -23.94 34.90 -43.36
CA CYS A 32 -23.92 35.73 -42.15
C CYS A 32 -22.95 36.91 -42.23
N ILE A 33 -21.76 36.71 -42.80
CA ILE A 33 -20.77 37.78 -43.03
C ILE A 33 -21.34 38.86 -43.98
N TYR A 34 -22.04 38.44 -45.03
CA TYR A 34 -22.65 39.36 -46.00
C TYR A 34 -23.79 40.19 -45.40
N LEU A 35 -24.60 39.60 -44.52
CA LEU A 35 -25.75 40.27 -43.91
C LEU A 35 -25.36 41.26 -42.81
N ASP A 36 -24.52 40.87 -41.85
CA ASP A 36 -24.04 41.74 -40.78
C ASP A 36 -22.71 41.24 -40.21
N PHE A 37 -21.62 41.77 -40.74
CA PHE A 37 -20.27 41.40 -40.32
C PHE A 37 -20.01 41.68 -38.84
N LYS A 38 -20.52 42.78 -38.27
CA LYS A 38 -20.25 43.13 -36.87
C LYS A 38 -20.97 42.17 -35.92
N ALA A 39 -22.26 41.91 -36.16
CA ALA A 39 -23.01 40.96 -35.34
C ALA A 39 -22.48 39.53 -35.48
N PHE A 40 -22.09 39.12 -36.69
CA PHE A 40 -21.45 37.83 -36.92
C PHE A 40 -20.15 37.69 -36.12
N LEU A 41 -19.26 38.69 -36.18
CA LEU A 41 -17.96 38.65 -35.53
C LEU A 41 -18.09 38.59 -34.00
N VAL A 42 -19.01 39.35 -33.40
CA VAL A 42 -19.30 39.29 -31.96
C VAL A 42 -19.83 37.91 -31.54
N ASN A 43 -20.78 37.35 -32.29
CA ASN A 43 -21.35 36.04 -31.99
C ASN A 43 -20.32 34.91 -32.18
N PHE A 44 -19.48 34.99 -33.20
CA PHE A 44 -18.41 34.03 -33.44
C PHE A 44 -17.38 34.05 -32.31
N LEU A 45 -16.90 35.23 -31.90
CA LEU A 45 -15.99 35.38 -30.76
C LEU A 45 -16.60 34.87 -29.46
N SER A 46 -17.88 35.17 -29.20
CA SER A 46 -18.60 34.63 -28.04
C SER A 46 -18.64 33.10 -28.08
N GLY A 47 -18.96 32.51 -29.23
CA GLY A 47 -18.96 31.06 -29.43
C GLY A 47 -17.58 30.42 -29.20
N VAL A 48 -16.51 31.06 -29.68
CA VAL A 48 -15.12 30.61 -29.45
C VAL A 48 -14.76 30.69 -27.96
N VAL A 49 -15.10 31.78 -27.28
CA VAL A 49 -14.84 31.94 -25.84
C VAL A 49 -15.62 30.90 -25.02
N VAL A 50 -16.91 30.72 -25.30
CA VAL A 50 -17.74 29.70 -24.64
C VAL A 50 -17.17 28.32 -24.88
N SER A 51 -16.81 27.98 -26.12
CA SER A 51 -16.19 26.68 -26.45
C SER A 51 -14.87 26.48 -25.72
N GLY A 52 -14.03 27.51 -25.62
CA GLY A 52 -12.78 27.48 -24.88
C GLY A 52 -13.00 27.24 -23.38
N ILE A 53 -13.94 27.95 -22.76
CA ILE A 53 -14.31 27.76 -21.35
C ILE A 53 -14.88 26.35 -21.13
N SER A 54 -15.76 25.87 -22.00
CA SER A 54 -16.32 24.53 -21.92
C SER A 54 -15.25 23.44 -22.07
N LEU A 55 -14.25 23.65 -22.93
CA LEU A 55 -13.13 22.73 -23.08
C LEU A 55 -12.28 22.69 -21.80
N ILE A 56 -11.93 23.83 -21.22
CA ILE A 56 -11.18 23.90 -19.95
C ILE A 56 -11.96 23.24 -18.81
N ALA A 57 -13.26 23.56 -18.68
CA ALA A 57 -14.11 22.94 -17.67
C ALA A 57 -14.23 21.42 -17.88
N GLY A 58 -14.34 20.97 -19.13
CA GLY A 58 -14.34 19.56 -19.50
C GLY A 58 -13.05 18.85 -19.10
N LEU A 59 -11.88 19.43 -19.40
CA LEU A 59 -10.58 18.88 -18.98
C LEU A 59 -10.48 18.78 -17.45
N PHE A 60 -10.87 19.84 -16.73
CA PHE A 60 -10.86 19.85 -15.27
C PHE A 60 -11.76 18.77 -14.67
N LEU A 61 -12.96 18.56 -15.23
CA LEU A 61 -13.86 17.49 -14.80
C LEU A 61 -13.28 16.11 -15.10
N VAL A 62 -12.69 15.90 -16.28
CA VAL A 62 -12.03 14.63 -16.62
C VAL A 62 -10.90 14.33 -15.64
N ASP A 63 -10.04 15.30 -15.35
CA ASP A 63 -8.95 15.13 -14.38
C ASP A 63 -9.49 14.75 -13.00
N ARG A 64 -10.54 15.43 -12.53
CA ARG A 64 -11.18 15.11 -11.24
C ARG A 64 -11.82 13.73 -11.22
N VAL A 65 -12.46 13.31 -12.31
CA VAL A 65 -13.06 11.97 -12.42
C VAL A 65 -11.97 10.90 -12.44
N VAL A 66 -10.87 11.12 -13.18
CA VAL A 66 -9.73 10.20 -13.23
C VAL A 66 -9.08 10.07 -11.86
N GLU A 67 -8.87 11.18 -11.16
CA GLU A 67 -8.34 11.21 -9.79
C GLU A 67 -9.24 10.42 -8.83
N TYR A 68 -10.54 10.69 -8.83
CA TYR A 68 -11.52 9.97 -8.01
C TYR A 68 -11.55 8.46 -8.29
N LEU A 69 -11.55 8.06 -9.58
CA LEU A 69 -11.53 6.65 -9.97
C LEU A 69 -10.23 5.97 -9.54
N ARG A 70 -9.09 6.67 -9.66
CA ARG A 70 -7.79 6.22 -9.20
C ARG A 70 -7.82 5.99 -7.68
N GLU A 71 -8.30 6.95 -6.89
CA GLU A 71 -8.43 6.81 -5.44
C GLU A 71 -9.32 5.62 -5.04
N LYS A 72 -10.47 5.46 -5.71
CA LYS A 72 -11.41 4.36 -5.45
C LYS A 72 -10.79 2.99 -5.76
N ARG A 73 -10.00 2.89 -6.83
CA ARG A 73 -9.28 1.67 -7.19
C ARG A 73 -8.21 1.35 -6.13
N TRP A 74 -7.41 2.35 -5.76
CA TRP A 74 -6.35 2.18 -4.77
C TRP A 74 -6.88 1.91 -3.38
N SER A 75 -8.05 2.43 -3.00
CA SER A 75 -8.69 2.11 -1.71
C SER A 75 -8.93 0.60 -1.53
N LYS A 76 -9.44 -0.08 -2.58
CA LYS A 76 -9.62 -1.54 -2.54
C LYS A 76 -8.29 -2.29 -2.44
N VAL A 77 -7.29 -1.83 -3.18
CA VAL A 77 -5.94 -2.41 -3.18
C VAL A 77 -5.28 -2.24 -1.81
N ARG A 78 -5.33 -1.03 -1.22
CA ARG A 78 -4.86 -0.74 0.15
C ARG A 78 -5.48 -1.67 1.16
N LYS A 79 -6.80 -1.85 1.13
CA LYS A 79 -7.49 -2.76 2.05
C LYS A 79 -6.99 -4.20 1.92
N LEU A 80 -6.75 -4.69 0.69
CA LEU A 80 -6.19 -6.02 0.47
C LEU A 80 -4.75 -6.13 1.01
N ILE A 81 -3.92 -5.11 0.78
CA ILE A 81 -2.54 -5.05 1.25
C ILE A 81 -2.51 -5.06 2.79
N PHE A 82 -3.27 -4.19 3.45
CA PHE A 82 -3.35 -4.14 4.91
C PHE A 82 -3.80 -5.48 5.50
N ARG A 83 -4.77 -6.15 4.86
CA ARG A 83 -5.23 -7.48 5.26
C ARG A 83 -4.11 -8.53 5.19
N ASN A 84 -3.32 -8.52 4.12
CA ASN A 84 -2.19 -9.44 3.95
C ASN A 84 -1.05 -9.15 4.92
N ILE A 85 -0.71 -7.87 5.12
CA ILE A 85 0.30 -7.47 6.12
C ILE A 85 -0.14 -7.92 7.50
N THR A 86 -1.38 -7.63 7.89
CA THR A 86 -1.94 -8.05 9.19
C THR A 86 -1.86 -9.57 9.37
N HIS A 87 -2.20 -10.34 8.34
CA HIS A 87 -2.11 -11.79 8.39
C HIS A 87 -0.68 -12.26 8.69
N HIS A 88 0.32 -11.75 7.96
CA HIS A 88 1.72 -12.08 8.25
C HIS A 88 2.16 -11.62 9.64
N PHE A 89 1.66 -10.49 10.13
CA PHE A 89 1.95 -10.02 11.48
C PHE A 89 1.40 -10.98 12.55
N HIS A 90 0.17 -11.49 12.38
CA HIS A 90 -0.37 -12.51 13.29
C HIS A 90 0.46 -13.79 13.28
N GLU A 91 0.91 -14.23 12.10
CA GLU A 91 1.79 -15.39 12.00
C GLU A 91 3.14 -15.13 12.70
N VAL A 92 3.74 -13.96 12.51
CA VAL A 92 5.00 -13.59 13.18
C VAL A 92 4.82 -13.61 14.70
N ILE A 93 3.75 -13.01 15.23
CA ILE A 93 3.47 -13.02 16.69
C ILE A 93 3.24 -14.46 17.18
N SER A 94 2.52 -15.28 16.42
CA SER A 94 2.33 -16.70 16.76
C SER A 94 3.66 -17.45 16.87
N TRP A 95 4.58 -17.23 15.92
CA TRP A 95 5.92 -17.80 15.97
C TRP A 95 6.76 -17.22 17.12
N MET A 96 6.60 -15.94 17.46
CA MET A 96 7.25 -15.36 18.64
C MET A 96 6.82 -16.10 19.92
N THR A 97 5.52 -16.39 20.07
CA THR A 97 5.02 -17.15 21.23
C THR A 97 5.63 -18.55 21.32
N ILE A 98 5.81 -19.23 20.18
CA ILE A 98 6.36 -20.58 20.12
C ILE A 98 7.86 -20.59 20.44
N TYR A 99 8.65 -19.75 19.75
CA TYR A 99 10.12 -19.79 19.84
C TYR A 99 10.69 -19.07 21.05
N LEU A 100 10.02 -18.02 21.52
CA LEU A 100 10.55 -17.18 22.60
C LEU A 100 9.95 -17.56 23.97
N GLN A 101 8.90 -18.38 23.99
CA GLN A 101 8.24 -18.89 25.21
C GLN A 101 7.99 -17.81 26.29
N VAL A 102 7.73 -16.56 25.89
CA VAL A 102 7.68 -15.37 26.77
C VAL A 102 6.36 -15.26 27.56
N GLY A 103 5.56 -16.32 27.64
CA GLY A 103 4.28 -16.27 28.33
C GLY A 103 4.48 -16.19 29.85
N GLU A 104 3.98 -15.13 30.49
CA GLU A 104 3.73 -15.15 31.93
C GLU A 104 2.40 -15.87 32.20
N GLU A 105 2.30 -16.57 33.34
CA GLU A 105 1.02 -17.13 33.80
C GLU A 105 -0.03 -16.01 33.90
N GLY A 106 -1.21 -16.23 33.31
CA GLY A 106 -2.31 -15.26 33.33
C GLY A 106 -2.40 -14.31 32.14
N ILE A 107 -1.44 -14.32 31.20
CA ILE A 107 -1.61 -13.62 29.92
C ILE A 107 -2.46 -14.49 28.98
N GLU A 108 -3.64 -13.99 28.62
CA GLU A 108 -4.48 -14.63 27.61
C GLU A 108 -3.73 -14.68 26.28
N ARG A 109 -3.32 -15.88 25.88
CA ARG A 109 -2.68 -16.09 24.58
C ARG A 109 -3.74 -15.86 23.50
N PRO A 110 -3.49 -15.00 22.50
CA PRO A 110 -4.42 -14.86 21.40
C PRO A 110 -4.67 -16.23 20.78
N ASN A 111 -5.92 -16.54 20.48
CA ASN A 111 -6.23 -17.78 19.78
C ASN A 111 -5.79 -17.66 18.31
N PHE A 112 -4.49 -17.91 18.07
CA PHE A 112 -3.90 -17.89 16.73
C PHE A 112 -4.40 -19.05 15.85
N ALA A 113 -5.12 -20.04 16.41
CA ALA A 113 -5.75 -21.11 15.63
C ALA A 113 -6.83 -20.58 14.67
N ILE A 114 -7.31 -19.34 14.88
CA ILE A 114 -8.12 -18.61 13.92
C ILE A 114 -7.19 -17.72 13.07
N SER A 115 -6.29 -18.35 12.30
CA SER A 115 -5.37 -17.75 11.32
C SER A 115 -6.07 -17.01 10.16
N ARG A 116 -7.37 -16.70 10.29
CA ARG A 116 -8.22 -16.06 9.28
C ARG A 116 -8.53 -14.60 9.58
N THR A 117 -8.09 -14.05 10.70
CA THR A 117 -8.31 -12.64 11.04
C THR A 117 -7.35 -11.75 10.25
N SER A 118 -7.71 -11.48 9.00
CA SER A 118 -7.11 -10.44 8.16
C SER A 118 -7.27 -9.00 8.71
N ILE A 119 -7.67 -8.83 9.97
CA ILE A 119 -7.99 -7.54 10.59
C ILE A 119 -7.21 -7.44 11.90
N PRO A 120 -6.49 -6.33 12.14
CA PRO A 120 -5.81 -6.11 13.40
C PRO A 120 -6.81 -6.16 14.55
N ASN A 121 -6.47 -6.85 15.64
CA ASN A 121 -7.32 -6.93 16.83
C ASN A 121 -6.57 -6.47 18.09
N GLN A 122 -7.33 -5.96 19.05
CA GLN A 122 -6.83 -5.39 20.30
C GLN A 122 -6.09 -6.42 21.15
N VAL A 123 -6.61 -7.64 21.26
CA VAL A 123 -5.97 -8.72 22.05
C VAL A 123 -4.55 -9.00 21.57
N THR A 124 -4.35 -9.07 20.25
CA THR A 124 -3.03 -9.29 19.64
C THR A 124 -2.12 -8.07 19.82
N LEU A 125 -2.68 -6.86 19.73
CA LEU A 125 -1.92 -5.63 19.98
C LEU A 125 -1.40 -5.61 21.43
N GLU A 126 -2.27 -5.83 22.40
CA GLU A 126 -1.92 -5.86 23.82
C GLU A 126 -0.94 -6.98 24.14
N TYR A 127 -1.18 -8.19 23.61
CA TYR A 127 -0.28 -9.33 23.77
C TYR A 127 1.12 -9.04 23.23
N SER A 128 1.24 -8.48 22.03
CA SER A 128 2.54 -8.13 21.45
C SER A 128 3.29 -7.08 22.27
N GLY A 129 2.58 -6.07 22.81
CA GLY A 129 3.19 -5.06 23.68
C GLY A 129 3.70 -5.65 25.01
N GLN A 130 2.92 -6.56 25.61
CA GLN A 130 3.33 -7.27 26.81
C GLN A 130 4.54 -8.20 26.56
N LEU A 131 4.54 -8.93 25.43
CA LEU A 131 5.64 -9.80 25.03
C LEU A 131 6.95 -9.01 24.88
N ILE A 132 6.91 -7.83 24.24
CA ILE A 132 8.06 -6.94 24.10
C ILE A 132 8.55 -6.44 25.46
N LYS A 133 7.63 -6.02 26.32
CA LYS A 133 7.96 -5.56 27.67
C LYS A 133 8.64 -6.67 28.47
N ASN A 134 8.15 -7.90 28.36
CA ASN A 134 8.69 -9.06 29.05
C ASN A 134 10.08 -9.44 28.50
N ILE A 135 10.27 -9.45 27.18
CA ILE A 135 11.59 -9.66 26.56
C ILE A 135 12.59 -8.60 27.05
N LYS A 136 12.24 -7.30 26.99
CA LYS A 136 13.10 -6.21 27.46
C LYS A 136 13.46 -6.36 28.94
N ARG A 137 12.48 -6.72 29.79
CA ARG A 137 12.69 -6.96 31.22
C ARG A 137 13.67 -8.11 31.45
N LYS A 138 13.46 -9.25 30.81
CA LYS A 138 14.30 -10.43 31.01
C LYS A 138 15.73 -10.22 30.49
N ILE A 139 15.90 -9.54 29.35
CA ILE A 139 17.22 -9.13 28.85
C ILE A 139 17.92 -8.20 29.85
N LYS A 140 17.23 -7.17 30.35
CA LYS A 140 17.81 -6.23 31.32
C LYS A 140 18.26 -6.92 32.62
N ASN A 141 17.52 -7.92 33.07
CA ASN A 141 17.77 -8.60 34.33
C ASN A 141 18.63 -9.87 34.17
N ASN A 142 19.11 -10.19 32.96
CA ASN A 142 19.75 -11.47 32.64
C ASN A 142 18.94 -12.70 33.10
N GLU A 143 17.60 -12.58 33.09
CA GLU A 143 16.70 -13.64 33.53
C GLU A 143 16.42 -14.63 32.37
N PRO A 144 16.39 -15.94 32.63
CA PRO A 144 15.91 -16.91 31.65
C PRO A 144 14.43 -16.70 31.32
N LEU A 145 14.05 -16.89 30.04
CA LEU A 145 12.64 -16.94 29.65
C LEU A 145 12.07 -18.30 30.11
N SER A 146 11.44 -18.31 31.28
CA SER A 146 10.87 -19.50 31.96
C SER A 146 10.24 -20.61 31.08
N GLY A 147 10.62 -21.85 31.40
CA GLY A 147 10.18 -23.14 30.83
C GLY A 147 11.40 -23.99 30.50
N ASP A 148 11.79 -24.93 31.38
CA ASP A 148 12.96 -25.83 31.28
C ASP A 148 14.09 -25.38 30.33
N SER A 149 15.05 -24.60 30.85
CA SER A 149 16.39 -24.38 30.28
C SER A 149 16.54 -23.63 28.95
N PHE A 150 15.58 -22.82 28.50
CA PHE A 150 15.83 -21.85 27.41
C PHE A 150 15.95 -20.41 27.93
N ILE A 151 17.19 -19.97 28.18
CA ILE A 151 17.54 -18.54 28.17
C ILE A 151 17.11 -17.98 26.80
N LEU A 152 16.74 -16.69 26.69
CA LEU A 152 16.65 -16.02 25.38
C LEU A 152 18.01 -16.16 24.68
N SER A 153 18.19 -17.26 23.98
CA SER A 153 19.46 -17.62 23.42
C SER A 153 19.56 -16.94 22.07
N LEU A 154 20.78 -16.57 21.73
CA LEU A 154 21.10 -16.13 20.38
C LEU A 154 20.55 -17.13 19.34
N THR A 155 20.66 -18.43 19.64
CA THR A 155 20.10 -19.53 18.84
C THR A 155 18.59 -19.41 18.63
N SER A 156 17.81 -19.17 19.69
CA SER A 156 16.35 -19.03 19.60
C SER A 156 15.93 -17.82 18.75
N VAL A 157 16.68 -16.72 18.85
CA VAL A 157 16.44 -15.51 18.03
C VAL A 157 16.75 -15.80 16.56
N ILE A 158 17.84 -16.49 16.28
CA ILE A 158 18.24 -16.90 14.93
C ILE A 158 17.23 -17.89 14.33
N GLU A 159 16.82 -18.91 15.08
CA GLU A 159 15.80 -19.87 14.65
C GLU A 159 14.45 -19.19 14.37
N PHE A 160 14.01 -18.32 15.28
CA PHE A 160 12.82 -17.50 15.05
C PHE A 160 12.94 -16.70 13.75
N TYR A 161 14.07 -16.01 13.55
CA TYR A 161 14.31 -15.23 12.33
C TYR A 161 14.21 -16.09 11.07
N LYS A 162 14.87 -17.25 11.05
CA LYS A 162 14.80 -18.21 9.92
C LYS A 162 13.37 -18.63 9.58
N TRP A 163 12.53 -18.82 10.60
CA TRP A 163 11.12 -19.18 10.41
C TRP A 163 10.26 -18.06 9.82
N ILE A 164 10.59 -16.80 10.12
CA ILE A 164 9.83 -15.65 9.63
C ILE A 164 10.47 -14.95 8.43
N GLU A 165 11.68 -15.33 8.03
CA GLU A 165 12.46 -14.66 6.98
C GLU A 165 11.66 -14.47 5.70
N TRP A 166 11.05 -15.54 5.20
CA TRP A 166 10.24 -15.49 3.98
C TRP A 166 9.06 -14.51 4.09
N ARG A 167 8.45 -14.40 5.28
CA ARG A 167 7.33 -13.47 5.52
C ARG A 167 7.80 -12.03 5.54
N LEU A 168 8.90 -11.76 6.22
CA LEU A 168 9.52 -10.43 6.24
C LEU A 168 9.92 -10.01 4.82
N HIS A 169 10.52 -10.93 4.06
CA HIS A 169 10.90 -10.71 2.67
C HIS A 169 9.69 -10.43 1.77
N TYR A 170 8.58 -11.16 1.95
CA TYR A 170 7.35 -10.90 1.21
C TYR A 170 6.74 -9.53 1.56
N ILE A 171 6.78 -9.12 2.83
CA ILE A 171 6.35 -7.78 3.24
C ILE A 171 7.22 -6.72 2.56
N GLU A 172 8.55 -6.85 2.65
CA GLU A 172 9.55 -5.93 2.09
C GLU A 172 9.46 -5.80 0.56
N ILE A 173 9.42 -6.90 -0.18
CA ILE A 173 9.51 -6.86 -1.66
C ILE A 173 8.15 -6.69 -2.33
N VAL A 174 7.07 -7.21 -1.73
CA VAL A 174 5.76 -7.24 -2.39
C VAL A 174 4.80 -6.23 -1.80
N LEU A 175 4.72 -6.12 -0.48
CA LEU A 175 3.67 -5.34 0.19
C LEU A 175 4.08 -3.88 0.43
N VAL A 176 5.32 -3.60 0.83
CA VAL A 176 5.84 -2.24 1.08
C VAL A 176 5.78 -1.37 -0.18
N PRO A 177 6.32 -1.77 -1.36
CA PRO A 177 6.26 -0.94 -2.56
C PRO A 177 4.84 -0.62 -2.98
N ARG A 178 3.94 -1.62 -2.93
CA ARG A 178 2.53 -1.44 -3.27
C ARG A 178 1.80 -0.53 -2.28
N LEU A 179 2.21 -0.53 -1.01
CA LEU A 179 1.64 0.35 0.00
C LEU A 179 2.11 1.79 -0.19
N ILE A 180 3.37 2.00 -0.60
CA ILE A 180 3.91 3.32 -0.97
C ILE A 180 3.18 3.87 -2.20
N GLU A 181 2.99 3.07 -3.26
CA GLU A 181 2.28 3.49 -4.47
C GLU A 181 0.81 3.83 -4.23
N SER A 182 0.20 3.18 -3.24
CA SER A 182 -1.23 3.28 -2.99
C SER A 182 -1.60 4.21 -1.84
N SER A 183 -0.70 4.48 -0.90
CA SER A 183 -0.96 5.33 0.27
C SER A 183 -0.78 6.81 -0.06
N THR A 184 -1.72 7.63 0.40
CA THR A 184 -1.58 9.10 0.43
C THR A 184 -1.14 9.60 1.81
N GLU A 185 -0.97 8.70 2.78
CA GLU A 185 -0.67 9.05 4.17
C GLU A 185 0.83 8.93 4.46
N GLN A 186 1.49 10.07 4.61
CA GLN A 186 2.94 10.14 4.86
C GLN A 186 3.36 9.37 6.12
N ILE A 187 2.59 9.47 7.20
CA ILE A 187 2.90 8.78 8.47
C ILE A 187 2.95 7.25 8.30
N LEU A 188 2.16 6.67 7.38
CA LEU A 188 2.24 5.24 7.08
C LEU A 188 3.56 4.90 6.40
N ILE A 189 3.93 5.72 5.41
CA ILE A 189 5.14 5.55 4.61
C ILE A 189 6.37 5.65 5.52
N ASP A 190 6.43 6.66 6.39
CA ASP A 190 7.55 6.85 7.32
C ASP A 190 7.70 5.65 8.27
N ASN A 191 6.60 5.14 8.82
CA ASN A 191 6.64 3.97 9.70
C ASN A 191 7.01 2.68 8.96
N LEU A 192 6.60 2.52 7.69
CA LEU A 192 7.02 1.40 6.85
C LEU A 192 8.53 1.42 6.59
N ILE A 193 9.09 2.60 6.29
CA ILE A 193 10.53 2.77 6.07
C ILE A 193 11.31 2.41 7.34
N ILE A 194 10.82 2.85 8.50
CA ILE A 194 11.43 2.52 9.80
C ILE A 194 11.37 0.99 10.04
N PHE A 195 10.24 0.36 9.73
CA PHE A 195 10.06 -1.09 9.87
C PHE A 195 10.94 -1.89 8.89
N GLU A 196 11.07 -1.46 7.64
CA GLU A 196 11.97 -2.04 6.65
C GLU A 196 13.44 -1.96 7.10
N SER A 197 13.85 -0.78 7.60
CA SER A 197 15.18 -0.57 8.15
C SER A 197 15.49 -1.51 9.32
N SER A 198 14.53 -1.75 10.21
CA SER A 198 14.73 -2.67 11.33
C SER A 198 14.82 -4.14 10.89
N ILE A 199 14.07 -4.54 9.86
CA ILE A 199 14.21 -5.87 9.22
C ILE A 199 15.61 -6.03 8.63
N HIS A 200 16.11 -5.03 7.89
CA HIS A 200 17.45 -5.09 7.32
C HIS A 200 18.54 -5.17 8.39
N LYS A 201 18.42 -4.39 9.46
CA LYS A 201 19.35 -4.44 10.59
C LYS A 201 19.36 -5.83 11.21
N LEU A 202 18.20 -6.40 11.52
CA LEU A 202 18.10 -7.76 12.06
C LEU A 202 18.68 -8.82 11.10
N ARG A 203 18.32 -8.76 9.81
CA ARG A 203 18.85 -9.65 8.76
C ARG A 203 20.37 -9.64 8.74
N ASN A 204 20.97 -8.45 8.71
CA ASN A 204 22.41 -8.30 8.64
C ASN A 204 23.08 -8.86 9.89
N SER A 205 22.58 -8.51 11.09
CA SER A 205 23.12 -9.03 12.35
C SER A 205 23.05 -10.56 12.43
N VAL A 206 21.92 -11.17 12.00
CA VAL A 206 21.80 -12.64 11.94
C VAL A 206 22.80 -13.23 10.96
N LYS A 207 22.91 -12.68 9.74
CA LYS A 207 23.87 -13.16 8.73
C LYS A 207 25.31 -13.08 9.22
N TYR A 208 25.73 -11.97 9.84
CA TYR A 208 27.09 -11.84 10.37
C TYR A 208 27.39 -12.90 11.43
N CYS A 209 26.42 -13.21 12.29
CA CYS A 209 26.58 -14.26 13.29
C CYS A 209 26.65 -15.67 12.68
N GLU A 210 26.01 -15.92 11.53
CA GLU A 210 26.19 -17.19 10.79
C GLU A 210 27.59 -17.36 10.17
N PHE A 211 28.35 -16.28 10.00
CA PHE A 211 29.74 -16.30 9.54
C PHE A 211 30.75 -16.31 10.70
N ASP A 212 30.35 -16.75 11.90
CA ASP A 212 31.15 -16.74 13.13
C ASP A 212 31.62 -15.33 13.57
N VAL A 213 31.03 -14.27 13.02
CA VAL A 213 31.20 -12.88 13.47
C VAL A 213 29.96 -12.49 14.26
N CYS A 214 29.74 -13.18 15.39
CA CYS A 214 28.64 -12.84 16.29
C CYS A 214 29.02 -11.61 17.12
N ASP A 215 28.76 -10.43 16.58
CA ASP A 215 28.73 -9.24 17.41
C ASP A 215 27.52 -9.30 18.35
N ASN A 216 27.63 -8.67 19.53
CA ASN A 216 26.55 -8.52 20.52
C ASN A 216 25.33 -7.71 19.99
N GLU A 217 25.22 -7.52 18.66
CA GLU A 217 24.24 -6.69 17.96
C GLU A 217 22.96 -7.43 17.55
N VAL A 218 22.96 -8.77 17.49
CA VAL A 218 21.75 -9.53 17.10
C VAL A 218 20.59 -9.25 18.05
N LEU A 219 20.86 -9.27 19.35
CA LEU A 219 19.84 -9.10 20.37
C LEU A 219 19.29 -7.64 20.42
N PRO A 220 20.12 -6.58 20.41
CA PRO A 220 19.64 -5.21 20.21
C PRO A 220 18.83 -5.04 18.92
N SER A 221 19.32 -5.57 17.79
CA SER A 221 18.63 -5.47 16.50
C SER A 221 17.27 -6.19 16.52
N PHE A 222 17.19 -7.30 17.23
CA PHE A 222 15.96 -8.03 17.45
C PHE A 222 14.96 -7.21 18.28
N ILE A 223 15.39 -6.59 19.38
CA ILE A 223 14.51 -5.70 20.18
C ILE A 223 14.00 -4.54 19.33
N ASP A 224 14.87 -3.89 18.55
CA ASP A 224 14.50 -2.79 17.65
C ASP A 224 13.44 -3.24 16.64
N PHE A 225 13.65 -4.42 16.03
CA PHE A 225 12.67 -5.05 15.15
C PHE A 225 11.33 -5.28 15.86
N LEU A 226 11.32 -5.84 17.07
CA LEU A 226 10.07 -6.09 17.80
C LEU A 226 9.30 -4.79 18.11
N VAL A 227 10.01 -3.73 18.53
CA VAL A 227 9.39 -2.43 18.83
C VAL A 227 8.76 -1.82 17.59
N THR A 228 9.54 -1.72 16.51
CA THR A 228 9.05 -1.16 15.23
C THR A 228 7.92 -1.99 14.64
N PHE A 229 7.97 -3.32 14.78
CA PHE A 229 6.88 -4.22 14.42
C PHE A 229 5.60 -3.91 15.20
N HIS A 230 5.68 -3.75 16.52
CA HIS A 230 4.51 -3.43 17.35
C HIS A 230 3.94 -2.04 17.04
N ASP A 231 4.79 -1.04 16.89
CA ASP A 231 4.37 0.33 16.57
C ASP A 231 3.67 0.39 15.21
N PHE A 232 4.20 -0.33 14.21
CA PHE A 232 3.57 -0.43 12.91
C PHE A 232 2.23 -1.20 12.97
N TYR A 233 2.15 -2.29 13.76
CA TYR A 233 0.89 -3.00 13.98
C TYR A 233 -0.16 -2.13 14.67
N LYS A 234 0.24 -1.32 15.65
CA LYS A 234 -0.61 -0.33 16.33
C LYS A 234 -1.15 0.71 15.35
N LEU A 235 -0.29 1.20 14.47
CA LEU A 235 -0.67 2.15 13.42
C LEU A 235 -1.68 1.53 12.44
N MET A 236 -1.51 0.25 12.09
CA MET A 236 -2.50 -0.46 11.28
C MET A 236 -3.83 -0.61 12.03
N TYR A 237 -3.79 -0.96 13.32
CA TYR A 237 -4.99 -1.11 14.15
C TYR A 237 -5.83 0.17 14.21
N SER A 238 -5.20 1.35 14.35
CA SER A 238 -5.93 2.63 14.41
C SER A 238 -6.62 3.05 13.10
N ARG A 239 -6.46 2.28 12.01
CA ARG A 239 -6.98 2.59 10.67
C ARG A 239 -8.12 1.65 10.24
N PHE A 240 -8.48 0.70 11.09
CA PHE A 240 -9.64 -0.18 10.94
C PHE A 240 -10.73 0.24 11.92
#